data_AF-A0A212TI68-F1
#
_entry.id   AF-A0A212TI68-F1
#
_cell.length_a   1.000
_cell.length_b   1.000
_cell.length_c   1.000
_cell.angle_alpha   90.00
_cell.angle_beta   90.00
_cell.angle_gamma   90.00
#
_symmetry.space_group_name_H-M   'P 1'
#
loop_
_entity.id
_entity.type
_entity.pdbx_description
1 polymer ?
#
loop_
_entity_poly.entity_id
_entity_poly.type
_entity_poly.pdbx_seq_one_letter_code
_entity_poly.pdbx_strand_id
1 'polypeptide(L)'
;MEELFSFIIAGLVEALFGVLVFVPIGFIWLYSRYRNTQIVEDILAREYDNSYANAGQVVVLNTVAAIGILLVLALLFFAPLAHWLHN
;
A
#
# COMPACT_ATOMS: atom_id res chain seq x y z
N MET A 1 -20.72 -4.74 -26.35
CA MET A 1 -21.42 -3.87 -25.36
C MET A 1 -21.04 -4.26 -23.94
N GLU A 2 -21.08 -5.55 -23.56
CA GLU A 2 -20.72 -6.01 -22.21
C GLU A 2 -19.24 -5.76 -21.84
N GLU A 3 -18.29 -5.99 -22.76
CA GLU A 3 -16.86 -5.75 -22.50
C GLU A 3 -16.53 -4.27 -22.24
N LEU A 4 -17.12 -3.36 -23.03
CA LEU A 4 -16.96 -1.92 -22.83
C LEU A 4 -17.51 -1.47 -21.48
N PHE A 5 -18.66 -2.02 -21.08
CA PHE A 5 -19.27 -1.73 -19.79
C PHE A 5 -18.39 -2.22 -18.62
N SER A 6 -17.85 -3.44 -18.71
CA SER A 6 -16.92 -3.98 -17.73
C SER A 6 -15.64 -3.14 -17.62
N PHE A 7 -15.07 -2.71 -18.75
CA PHE A 7 -13.88 -1.87 -18.77
C PHE A 7 -14.12 -0.52 -18.08
N ILE A 8 -15.26 0.13 -18.37
CA ILE A 8 -15.64 1.40 -17.74
C ILE A 8 -15.82 1.23 -16.22
N ILE A 9 -16.53 0.17 -15.79
CA ILE A 9 -16.72 -0.09 -14.36
C ILE A 9 -15.37 -0.32 -13.68
N ALA A 10 -14.49 -1.14 -14.27
CA ALA A 10 -13.18 -1.42 -13.68
C ALA A 10 -12.37 -0.13 -13.48
N GLY A 11 -12.28 0.73 -14.50
CA GLY A 11 -11.57 2.01 -14.39
C GLY A 11 -12.21 2.95 -13.37
N LEU A 12 -13.54 2.96 -13.26
CA LEU A 12 -14.26 3.80 -12.31
C LEU A 12 -14.07 3.32 -10.86
N VAL A 13 -14.06 2.00 -10.64
CA VAL A 13 -13.75 1.39 -9.35
C VAL A 13 -12.31 1.68 -8.95
N GLU A 14 -11.36 1.55 -9.88
CA GLU A 14 -9.94 1.85 -9.63
C GLU A 14 -9.74 3.33 -9.25
N ALA A 15 -10.38 4.25 -9.98
CA ALA A 15 -10.34 5.68 -9.67
C ALA A 15 -10.96 5.99 -8.31
N LEU A 16 -12.13 5.42 -8.00
CA LEU A 16 -12.79 5.58 -6.70
C LEU A 16 -11.92 5.04 -5.58
N PHE A 17 -11.30 3.88 -5.76
CA PHE A 17 -10.43 3.28 -4.77
C PHE A 17 -9.18 4.15 -4.53
N GLY A 18 -8.57 4.67 -5.60
CA GLY A 18 -7.46 5.60 -5.49
C GLY A 18 -7.79 6.84 -4.66
N VAL A 19 -8.95 7.46 -4.91
CA VAL A 19 -9.39 8.66 -4.19
C VAL A 19 -9.82 8.36 -2.75
N LEU A 20 -10.58 7.29 -2.52
CA LEU A 20 -11.15 6.99 -1.21
C LEU A 20 -10.18 6.29 -0.25
N VAL A 21 -9.17 5.59 -0.78
CA VAL A 21 -8.26 4.77 0.02
C VAL A 21 -6.84 5.33 -0.05
N PHE A 22 -6.26 5.46 -1.24
CA PHE A 22 -4.85 5.84 -1.33
C PHE A 22 -4.58 7.29 -0.97
N VAL A 23 -5.41 8.24 -1.43
CA VAL A 23 -5.24 9.66 -1.06
C VAL A 23 -5.23 9.89 0.46
N PRO A 24 -6.23 9.44 1.25
CA PRO A 24 -6.20 9.65 2.70
C PRO A 24 -5.04 8.91 3.38
N ILE A 25 -4.68 7.71 2.93
CA ILE A 25 -3.51 6.99 3.48
C ILE A 25 -2.22 7.76 3.23
N GLY A 26 -1.99 8.21 1.99
CA GLY A 26 -0.79 8.95 1.61
C GLY A 26 -0.69 10.28 2.35
N PHE A 27 -1.82 11.00 2.47
CA PHE A 27 -1.92 12.22 3.26
C PHE A 27 -1.56 11.97 4.73
N ILE A 28 -2.27 11.05 5.40
CA ILE A 28 -2.06 10.74 6.81
C ILE A 28 -0.60 10.30 7.05
N TRP A 29 -0.06 9.45 6.18
CA TRP A 29 1.31 8.95 6.31
C TRP A 29 2.34 10.08 6.20
N LEU A 30 2.28 10.91 5.16
CA LEU A 30 3.21 12.03 4.96
C LEU A 30 3.13 13.05 6.11
N TYR A 31 1.92 13.45 6.50
CA TYR A 31 1.73 14.41 7.58
C TYR A 31 2.13 13.86 8.95
N SER A 32 1.86 12.58 9.21
CA SER A 32 2.31 11.92 10.46
C SER A 32 3.83 11.80 10.52
N ARG A 33 4.49 11.53 9.38
CA ARG A 33 5.93 11.30 9.28
C ARG A 33 6.74 12.61 9.39
N TYR A 34 6.37 13.62 8.60
CA TYR A 34 7.19 14.83 8.44
C TYR A 34 6.66 16.03 9.21
N ARG A 35 5.34 16.11 9.47
CA ARG A 35 4.65 17.16 10.25
C ARG A 35 4.86 18.62 9.78
N ASN A 36 5.69 18.85 8.77
CA ASN A 36 5.96 20.14 8.17
C ASN A 36 5.50 20.13 6.71
N THR A 37 4.54 21.00 6.39
CA THR A 37 3.92 21.07 5.06
C THR A 37 4.92 21.33 3.93
N GLN A 38 5.95 22.16 4.17
CA GLN A 38 6.97 22.46 3.15
C GLN A 38 7.81 21.22 2.82
N ILE A 39 8.13 20.42 3.83
CA ILE A 39 8.84 19.14 3.64
C ILE A 39 7.93 18.13 2.94
N VAL A 40 6.65 18.08 3.33
CA VAL A 40 5.66 17.20 2.68
C VAL A 40 5.53 17.53 1.20
N GLU A 41 5.43 18.80 0.82
CA GLU A 41 5.35 19.23 -0.58
C GLU A 41 6.62 18.87 -1.37
N ASP A 42 7.81 19.11 -0.81
CA ASP A 42 9.07 18.75 -1.45
C ASP A 42 9.19 17.23 -1.68
N ILE A 43 8.78 16.42 -0.70
CA ILE A 43 8.78 14.95 -0.82
C ILE A 43 7.72 14.47 -1.80
N LEU A 44 6.52 15.05 -1.76
CA LEU A 44 5.44 14.72 -2.69
C LEU A 44 5.87 14.98 -4.14
N ALA A 45 6.58 16.08 -4.39
CA ALA A 45 7.12 16.43 -5.71
C ALA A 45 8.25 15.51 -6.16
N ARG A 46 9.14 15.11 -5.26
CA ARG A 46 10.34 14.32 -5.61
C ARG A 46 10.08 12.82 -5.73
N GLU A 47 9.22 12.27 -4.87
CA GLU A 47 9.06 10.81 -4.73
C GLU A 47 7.70 10.30 -5.25
N TYR A 48 6.69 11.17 -5.34
CA TYR A 48 5.30 10.74 -5.55
C TYR A 48 4.57 11.52 -6.66
N ASP A 49 5.29 12.17 -7.58
CA ASP A 49 4.74 12.93 -8.71
C ASP A 49 3.65 13.95 -8.32
N ASN A 50 3.82 14.63 -7.18
CA ASN A 50 2.83 15.53 -6.59
C ASN A 50 1.46 14.89 -6.27
N SER A 51 1.41 13.56 -6.09
CA SER A 51 0.17 12.81 -5.87
C SER A 51 0.15 12.08 -4.52
N TYR A 52 -0.80 12.44 -3.66
CA TYR A 52 -1.06 11.70 -2.41
C TYR A 52 -1.54 10.26 -2.67
N ALA A 53 -2.20 10.01 -3.81
CA ALA A 53 -2.59 8.66 -4.17
C ALA A 53 -1.37 7.76 -4.42
N ASN A 54 -0.32 8.29 -5.06
CA ASN A 54 0.92 7.54 -5.29
C ASN A 54 1.62 7.22 -3.96
N ALA A 55 1.72 8.21 -3.05
CA ALA A 55 2.24 7.99 -1.72
C ALA A 55 1.45 6.91 -0.96
N GLY A 56 0.12 6.97 -0.99
CA GLY A 56 -0.74 5.98 -0.36
C GLY A 56 -0.59 4.58 -0.95
N GLN A 57 -0.50 4.48 -2.27
CA GLN A 57 -0.26 3.22 -2.97
C GLN A 57 1.07 2.59 -2.54
N VAL A 58 2.15 3.36 -2.48
CA VAL A 58 3.46 2.89 -2.00
C VAL A 58 3.38 2.38 -0.56
N VAL A 59 2.70 3.11 0.33
CA VAL A 59 2.51 2.70 1.74
C VAL A 59 1.74 1.38 1.83
N VAL A 60 0.66 1.22 1.07
CA VAL A 60 -0.13 -0.01 1.06
C VAL A 60 0.69 -1.18 0.53
N LEU A 61 1.36 -1.01 -0.61
CA LEU A 61 2.19 -2.05 -1.21
C LEU A 61 3.33 -2.49 -0.28
N ASN A 62 4.01 -1.54 0.36
CA ASN A 62 5.06 -1.84 1.33
C ASN A 62 4.52 -2.59 2.55
N THR A 63 3.32 -2.23 3.02
CA THR A 63 2.66 -2.91 4.14
C THR A 63 2.29 -4.35 3.78
N VAL A 64 1.70 -4.57 2.59
CA VAL A 64 1.38 -5.91 2.09
C VAL A 64 2.65 -6.75 1.93
N ALA A 65 3.71 -6.18 1.36
CA ALA A 65 5.00 -6.85 1.21
C ALA A 65 5.60 -7.23 2.58
N ALA A 66 5.57 -6.31 3.56
CA ALA A 66 6.06 -6.59 4.91
C ALA A 66 5.29 -7.72 5.59
N ILE A 67 3.95 -7.72 5.49
CA ILE A 67 3.11 -8.81 6.02
C ILE A 67 3.46 -10.13 5.32
N GLY A 68 3.60 -10.14 4.00
CA GLY A 68 3.99 -11.33 3.23
C GLY A 68 5.34 -11.91 3.69
N ILE A 69 6.34 -11.05 3.87
CA ILE A 69 7.65 -11.44 4.39
C ILE A 69 7.53 -12.04 5.80
N LEU A 70 6.77 -11.40 6.69
CA LEU A 70 6.57 -11.90 8.05
C LEU A 70 5.89 -13.28 8.08
N LEU A 71 4.91 -13.52 7.20
CA LEU A 71 4.25 -14.83 7.07
C LEU A 71 5.21 -15.91 6.58
N VAL A 72 6.06 -15.59 5.58
CA VAL A 72 7.09 -16.52 5.09
C VAL A 72 8.08 -16.84 6.20
N LEU A 73 8.58 -15.84 6.92
CA LEU A 73 9.48 -16.06 8.05
C LEU A 73 8.83 -16.92 9.13
N ALA A 74 7.57 -16.63 9.49
CA ALA A 74 6.85 -17.44 10.47
C ALA A 74 6.78 -18.91 10.03
N LEU A 75 6.44 -19.20 8.77
CA LEU A 75 6.43 -20.57 8.27
C LEU A 75 7.82 -21.23 8.35
N LEU A 76 8.87 -20.51 7.99
CA LEU A 76 10.25 -21.03 8.03
C LEU A 76 10.74 -21.34 9.44
N PHE A 77 10.34 -20.57 10.46
CA PHE A 77 10.76 -20.79 11.84
C PHE A 77 9.86 -21.78 12.59
N PHE A 78 8.54 -21.75 12.35
CA PHE A 78 7.60 -22.61 13.06
C PHE A 78 7.50 -24.02 12.48
N ALA A 79 7.71 -24.23 11.16
CA ALA A 79 7.63 -25.56 10.57
C ALA A 79 8.71 -26.54 11.10
N PRO A 80 10.00 -26.16 11.23
CA PRO A 80 11.02 -27.03 11.82
C PRO A 80 10.79 -27.26 13.32
N LEU A 81 10.33 -26.24 14.04
CA LEU A 81 10.03 -26.35 15.47
C LEU A 81 8.87 -27.32 15.72
N ALA A 82 7.81 -27.25 14.91
CA ALA A 82 6.69 -28.19 14.97
C ALA A 82 7.15 -29.62 14.65
N HIS A 83 7.98 -29.80 13.63
CA HIS A 83 8.56 -31.12 13.31
C HIS A 83 9.42 -31.69 14.46
N TRP A 84 10.17 -30.85 15.17
CA TRP A 84 11.00 -31.27 16.30
C TRP A 84 10.17 -31.61 17.56
N LEU A 85 9.04 -30.95 17.78
CA LEU A 85 8.14 -31.21 18.92
C LEU A 85 7.30 -32.50 18.76
N HIS A 86 7.14 -32.99 17.53
CA HIS A 86 6.34 -34.18 17.22
C HIS A 86 7.17 -35.46 16.98
N ASN A 87 8.50 -35.39 17.06
CA ASN A 87 9.42 -36.53 17.04
C ASN A 87 10.06 -36.72 18.42
#